data_AF-A0A7W6V5N7-F1
#
_entry.id   AF-A0A7W6V5N7-F1
#
_cell.length_a   1.000
_cell.length_b   1.000
_cell.length_c   1.000
_cell.angle_alpha   90.00
_cell.angle_beta   90.00
_cell.angle_gamma   90.00
#
_symmetry.space_group_name_H-M   'P 1'
#
loop_
_entity.id
_entity.type
_entity.pdbx_description
1 polymer ?
#
loop_
_entity_poly.entity_id
_entity_poly.type
_entity_poly.pdbx_seq_one_letter_code
_entity_poly.pdbx_strand_id
1 'polypeptide(L)' 'MPNDARQSVASPKDHVLTVQEALEPLFLALEQEAELKMLSAALDAGWPLDEAVVAIDELRRNELLPILRPH' A
#
# COMPACT_ATOMS: atom_id res chain seq x y z
N MET A 1 16.65 -14.26 -7.08
CA MET A 1 16.35 -13.05 -7.87
C MET A 1 14.96 -12.61 -7.46
N PRO A 2 14.76 -11.46 -6.77
CA PRO A 2 13.41 -10.96 -6.62
C PRO A 2 12.94 -10.52 -8.00
N ASN A 3 11.79 -11.03 -8.39
CA ASN A 3 11.17 -10.81 -9.67
C ASN A 3 10.76 -9.34 -9.74
N ASP A 4 11.51 -8.54 -10.50
CA ASP A 4 11.07 -7.30 -11.17
C ASP A 4 9.87 -7.63 -12.09
N ALA A 5 8.77 -8.10 -11.51
CA ALA A 5 7.48 -7.97 -12.15
C ALA A 5 7.29 -6.46 -12.28
N ARG A 6 7.70 -5.92 -13.42
CA ARG A 6 7.28 -4.61 -13.91
C ARG A 6 5.77 -4.59 -13.75
N GLN A 7 5.28 -4.02 -12.64
CA GLN A 7 3.85 -3.89 -12.40
C GLN A 7 3.38 -2.85 -13.40
N SER A 8 3.05 -3.34 -14.58
CA SER A 8 2.67 -2.52 -15.71
C SER A 8 1.26 -2.01 -15.44
N VAL A 9 1.10 -0.70 -15.43
CA VAL A 9 -0.21 -0.06 -15.47
C VAL A 9 -0.89 -0.49 -16.76
N ALA A 10 -2.14 -0.91 -16.66
CA ALA A 10 -2.92 -1.32 -17.83
C ALA A 10 -2.99 -0.17 -18.84
N SER A 11 -2.81 -0.47 -20.14
CA SER A 11 -2.89 0.57 -21.16
C SER A 11 -4.34 1.02 -21.31
N PRO A 12 -4.61 2.28 -21.67
CA PRO A 12 -5.96 2.70 -22.10
C PRO A 12 -6.53 1.87 -23.27
N LYS A 13 -5.67 1.13 -23.98
CA LYS A 13 -6.04 0.20 -25.06
C LYS A 13 -6.54 -1.16 -24.56
N ASP A 14 -6.33 -1.47 -23.28
CA ASP A 14 -6.68 -2.75 -22.64
C ASP A 14 -8.07 -2.72 -21.99
N HIS A 15 -9.00 -1.94 -22.55
CA HIS A 15 -10.41 -1.85 -22.12
C HIS A 15 -10.61 -1.24 -20.72
N VAL A 16 -9.73 -0.33 -20.32
CA VAL A 16 -9.88 0.43 -19.08
C VAL A 16 -10.63 1.74 -19.38
N LEU A 17 -11.71 2.02 -18.64
CA LEU A 17 -12.56 3.20 -18.89
C LEU A 17 -12.02 4.45 -18.18
N THR A 18 -11.24 4.25 -17.12
CA THR A 18 -10.70 5.31 -16.27
C THR A 18 -9.25 5.06 -15.87
N VAL A 19 -8.51 6.13 -15.60
CA VAL A 19 -7.14 6.03 -15.05
C VAL A 19 -7.14 5.34 -13.68
N GLN A 20 -8.22 5.49 -12.90
CA GLN A 20 -8.37 4.81 -11.61
C GLN A 20 -8.34 3.30 -11.76
N GLU A 21 -9.16 2.74 -12.65
CA GLU A 21 -9.18 1.29 -12.93
C GLU A 21 -7.84 0.78 -13.46
N ALA A 22 -7.09 1.61 -14.20
CA ALA A 22 -5.76 1.24 -14.69
C ALA A 22 -4.73 1.12 -13.56
N LEU A 23 -4.88 1.97 -12.54
CA LEU A 23 -3.96 2.07 -11.41
C LEU A 23 -4.35 1.17 -10.23
N GLU A 24 -5.62 0.79 -10.09
CA GLU A 24 -6.11 -0.02 -8.97
C GLU A 24 -5.30 -1.30 -8.73
N PRO A 25 -4.93 -2.10 -9.76
CA PRO A 25 -4.10 -3.29 -9.55
C PRO A 25 -2.71 -2.96 -9.00
N LEU A 26 -2.09 -1.88 -9.48
CA LEU A 26 -0.78 -1.43 -9.01
C LEU A 26 -0.87 -0.88 -7.58
N PHE A 27 -1.90 -0.09 -7.30
CA PHE A 27 -2.15 0.49 -5.98
C PHE A 27 -2.27 -0.59 -4.91
N LEU A 28 -3.16 -1.58 -5.11
CA LEU A 28 -3.35 -2.67 -4.15
C LEU A 28 -2.08 -3.47 -3.89
N ALA A 29 -1.28 -3.68 -4.94
CA ALA A 29 -0.05 -4.43 -4.80
C ALA A 29 1.05 -3.62 -4.07
N LEU A 30 1.13 -2.30 -4.29
CA LEU A 30 2.00 -1.42 -3.52
C LEU A 30 1.56 -1.32 -2.05
N GLU A 31 0.26 -1.29 -1.75
CA GLU A 31 -0.25 -1.31 -0.38
C GLU A 31 0.18 -2.57 0.37
N GLN A 32 0.05 -3.74 -0.27
CA GLN A 32 0.51 -4.99 0.31
C GLN A 32 2.03 -5.01 0.52
N GLU A 33 2.81 -4.53 -0.45
CA GLU A 33 4.27 -4.46 -0.32
C GLU A 33 4.69 -3.52 0.83
N ALA A 34 4.04 -2.37 0.95
CA ALA A 34 4.30 -1.42 2.04
C ALA A 34 4.00 -2.04 3.41
N GLU A 35 2.87 -2.74 3.55
CA GLU A 35 2.52 -3.45 4.79
C GLU A 35 3.55 -4.51 5.16
N LEU A 36 3.96 -5.34 4.21
CA LEU A 36 4.98 -6.37 4.45
C LEU A 36 6.32 -5.76 4.87
N LYS A 37 6.73 -4.64 4.25
CA LYS A 37 7.95 -3.91 4.63
C LYS A 37 7.86 -3.36 6.05
N MET A 38 6.72 -2.76 6.42
CA MET A 38 6.50 -2.23 7.77
C MET A 38 6.50 -3.34 8.82
N LEU A 39 5.81 -4.46 8.55
CA LEU A 39 5.81 -5.62 9.44
C LEU A 39 7.21 -6.20 9.61
N SER A 40 7.96 -6.40 8.52
CA SER A 40 9.34 -6.89 8.59
C SER A 40 10.21 -5.97 9.44
N ALA A 41 10.15 -4.66 9.22
CA ALA A 41 10.94 -3.70 9.98
C ALA A 41 10.59 -3.69 11.48
N ALA A 42 9.31 -3.84 11.83
CA ALA A 42 8.87 -3.93 13.23
C ALA A 42 9.40 -5.20 13.90
N LEU A 43 9.30 -6.35 13.22
CA LEU A 43 9.81 -7.63 13.71
C LEU A 43 11.33 -7.62 13.86
N ASP A 44 12.06 -7.06 12.89
CA ASP A 44 13.52 -6.92 12.95
C ASP A 44 13.98 -6.01 14.10
N ALA A 45 13.14 -5.04 14.48
CA ALA A 45 13.34 -4.18 15.64
C ALA A 45 12.89 -4.82 16.98
N GLY A 46 12.36 -6.04 16.95
CA GLY A 46 11.97 -6.81 18.14
C GLY A 46 10.57 -6.51 18.67
N TRP A 47 9.72 -5.82 17.90
CA TRP A 47 8.32 -5.63 18.27
C TRP A 47 7.52 -6.91 18.03
N PRO A 48 6.52 -7.20 18.89
CA PRO A 48 5.66 -8.35 18.68
C PRO A 48 4.70 -8.09 17.50
N LEU A 49 4.33 -9.17 16.80
CA LEU A 49 3.57 -9.12 15.55
C LEU A 49 2.20 -8.46 15.73
N ASP A 50 1.49 -8.78 16.82
CA ASP A 50 0.16 -8.25 17.11
C ASP A 50 0.19 -6.73 17.35
N GLU A 51 1.20 -6.21 18.07
CA GLU A 51 1.37 -4.77 18.23
C GLU A 51 1.71 -4.08 16.89
N ALA A 52 2.55 -4.70 16.05
CA ALA A 52 2.90 -4.16 14.75
C ALA A 52 1.69 -4.07 13.81
N VAL A 53 0.84 -5.10 13.77
CA VAL A 53 -0.41 -5.11 12.99
C VAL A 53 -1.35 -4.00 13.47
N VAL A 54 -1.57 -3.89 14.78
CA VAL A 54 -2.42 -2.83 15.35
C VAL A 54 -1.90 -1.43 15.01
N ALA A 55 -0.59 -1.22 15.10
CA ALA A 55 0.02 0.06 14.77
C ALA A 55 -0.16 0.44 13.30
N ILE A 56 0.01 -0.52 12.37
CA ILE A 56 -0.20 -0.28 10.93
C ILE A 56 -1.68 0.04 10.65
N ASP A 57 -2.61 -0.65 11.31
CA ASP A 57 -4.04 -0.36 11.19
C ASP A 57 -4.39 1.06 11.70
N GLU A 58 -3.78 1.51 12.80
CA GLU A 58 -3.95 2.88 13.28
C GLU A 58 -3.38 3.93 12.32
N LEU A 59 -2.21 3.67 11.72
CA LEU A 59 -1.63 4.55 10.71
C LEU A 59 -2.57 4.70 9.51
N ARG A 60 -3.14 3.60 9.01
CA ARG A 60 -4.14 3.62 7.94
C ARG A 60 -5.37 4.45 8.31
N ARG A 61 -5.90 4.27 9.53
CA ARG A 61 -7.03 5.09 10.02
C ARG A 61 -6.70 6.58 10.07
N ASN A 62 -5.48 6.94 10.46
CA ASN A 62 -5.05 8.33 10.55
C ASN A 62 -4.85 8.99 9.18
N GLU A 63 -4.41 8.24 8.16
CA GLU A 63 -4.38 8.72 6.77
C GLU A 63 -5.80 8.91 6.19
N LEU A 64 -6.78 8.13 6.67
CA LEU A 64 -8.20 8.27 6.31
C LEU A 64 -8.90 9.44 7.02
N LEU A 65 -8.34 9.95 8.13
CA LEU A 65 -8.83 11.19 8.72
C LEU A 65 -8.49 12.32 7.74
N PRO A 66 -9.50 13.02 7.20
CA PRO A 66 -9.30 13.91 6.08
C PRO A 66 -8.26 14.95 6.45
N ILE A 67 -7.47 15.28 5.43
CA ILE A 67 -6.60 16.44 5.28
C ILE A 67 -7.43 17.72 5.46
N LEU A 68 -8.04 17.91 6.63
CA LEU A 68 -8.56 19.17 7.14
C LEU A 68 -7.36 19.99 7.64
N ARG A 69 -6.39 20.22 6.76
CA ARG A 69 -5.56 21.41 6.87
C ARG A 69 -6.28 22.50 6.08
N PRO A 70 -6.83 23.54 6.74
CA PRO A 70 -7.20 24.74 6.00
C PRO A 70 -5.92 25.31 5.37
N HIS A 71 -5.93 25.47 4.05
CA HIS A 71 -4.94 26.28 3.32
C HIS A 71 -5.22 27.77 3.56
#